data_AF-A0A2D4J0M7-F1
#
_entry.id   AF-A0A2D4J0M7-F1
#
_cell.length_a   1.000
_cell.length_b   1.000
_cell.length_c   1.000
_cell.angle_alpha   90.00
_cell.angle_beta   90.00
_cell.angle_gamma   90.00
#
_symmetry.space_group_name_H-M   'P 1'
#
loop_
_entity.id
_entity.type
_entity.pdbx_description
1 polymer ?
#
loop_
_entity_poly.entity_id
_entity_poly.type
_entity_poly.pdbx_seq_one_letter_code
_entity_poly.pdbx_strand_id
1 'polypeptide(L)'
;AMDSLTDLDLEQLLSESPEESPFLEMENGSDALGAGLEPDLKQVPPSLPEGLPEPLMKRVEELTQAARAAEREGKHKFFNQDMNSILLDIELQTRELNSQMRSGVYAYLASFLPCNKDTLVKRARRLYVYEQGGRLKEPLQKLKEAIGRAMPEQMAKYQEECQAHTQAKFAKDLLCQGVKMKLDGYDVEKNKAQSMEDYVKTFLDAEVKPLWPKGWMQARTLFKESRKVHSHLTS
;
A
#
# COMPACT_ATOMS: atom_id res chain seq x y z
N ALA A 1 22.53 -26.64 6.32
CA ALA A 1 21.63 -26.01 7.30
C ALA A 1 21.36 -24.58 6.82
N MET A 2 20.35 -24.40 5.99
CA MET A 2 19.81 -23.08 5.61
C MET A 2 18.30 -23.22 5.43
N ASP A 3 17.63 -23.41 6.56
CA ASP A 3 16.24 -23.04 6.76
C ASP A 3 16.27 -22.07 7.94
N SER A 4 15.94 -20.80 7.70
CA SER A 4 15.44 -19.82 8.69
C SER A 4 15.52 -18.41 8.12
N LEU A 5 14.71 -18.11 7.11
CA LEU A 5 14.32 -16.72 6.80
C LEU A 5 12.82 -16.61 6.47
N THR A 6 12.02 -17.56 6.95
CA THR A 6 10.56 -17.52 6.91
C THR A 6 10.05 -17.44 8.33
N ASP A 7 9.97 -16.22 8.85
CA ASP A 7 8.93 -15.78 9.81
C ASP A 7 9.28 -14.37 10.27
N LEU A 8 9.06 -13.40 9.38
CA LEU A 8 8.54 -12.13 9.86
C LEU A 8 7.05 -12.19 9.62
N ASP A 9 6.33 -12.55 10.68
CA ASP A 9 4.88 -12.58 10.71
C ASP A 9 4.34 -11.16 10.56
N LEU A 10 4.00 -10.82 9.32
CA LEU A 10 3.44 -9.53 8.94
C LEU A 10 2.06 -9.31 9.58
N GLU A 11 1.40 -10.36 10.06
CA GLU A 11 0.10 -10.26 10.74
C GLU A 11 0.25 -9.69 12.15
N GLN A 12 1.35 -9.99 12.85
CA GLN A 12 1.62 -9.49 14.20
C GLN A 12 1.84 -7.97 14.24
N LEU A 13 2.38 -7.38 13.16
CA LEU A 13 2.59 -5.93 13.03
C LEU A 13 1.29 -5.14 12.78
N LEU A 14 0.23 -5.80 12.31
CA LEU A 14 -1.06 -5.16 12.01
C LEU A 14 -2.10 -5.39 13.12
N SER A 15 -1.87 -6.36 14.02
CA SER A 15 -2.80 -6.69 15.11
C SER A 15 -2.56 -5.94 16.42
N GLU A 16 -1.38 -5.36 16.65
CA GLU A 16 -1.09 -4.63 17.89
C GLU A 16 -1.49 -3.14 17.78
N SER A 17 -2.79 -2.89 17.83
CA SER A 17 -3.32 -1.62 18.35
C SER A 17 -4.09 -1.93 19.64
N PRO A 18 -3.81 -1.28 20.78
CA PRO A 18 -4.39 -1.67 22.06
C PRO A 18 -5.90 -1.48 22.09
N GLU A 19 -6.65 -2.57 22.19
CA GLU A 19 -8.04 -2.57 22.63
C GLU A 19 -8.07 -2.55 24.16
N GLU A 20 -8.01 -1.35 24.74
CA GLU A 20 -8.68 -1.12 26.02
C GLU A 20 -8.90 0.38 26.24
N SER A 21 -10.17 0.81 26.19
CA SER A 21 -10.60 1.88 27.07
C SER A 21 -12.00 1.56 27.60
N PRO A 22 -12.17 1.50 28.93
CA PRO A 22 -13.35 0.99 29.58
C PRO A 22 -14.36 2.13 29.75
N PHE A 23 -15.49 2.05 29.08
CA PHE A 23 -16.68 2.74 29.56
C PHE A 23 -17.81 1.73 29.69
N LEU A 24 -17.88 1.23 30.92
CA LEU A 24 -19.01 0.49 31.47
C LEU A 24 -20.30 1.25 31.20
N GLU A 25 -21.25 0.53 30.63
CA GLU A 25 -22.67 0.81 30.73
C GLU A 25 -23.04 0.97 32.20
N MET A 26 -23.36 2.19 32.61
CA MET A 26 -24.14 2.42 33.81
C MET A 26 -25.55 2.75 33.34
N GLU A 27 -26.46 1.78 33.52
CA GLU A 27 -27.89 2.03 33.55
C GLU A 27 -28.18 3.21 34.48
N ASN A 28 -28.94 4.19 33.99
CA ASN A 28 -29.77 5.00 34.86
C ASN A 28 -31.19 4.97 34.31
N GLY A 29 -31.99 4.11 34.90
CA GLY A 29 -33.43 4.12 34.74
C GLY A 29 -34.00 5.47 35.18
N SER A 30 -34.97 5.94 34.41
CA SER A 30 -35.96 6.90 34.88
C SER A 30 -37.23 6.65 34.10
N ASP A 31 -38.01 5.73 34.66
CA ASP A 31 -39.44 5.67 34.45
C ASP A 31 -40.04 6.93 35.09
N ALA A 32 -40.70 7.77 34.29
CA ALA A 32 -41.52 8.86 34.79
C ALA A 32 -42.71 9.07 33.85
N LEU A 33 -43.87 8.67 34.37
CA LEU A 33 -45.21 8.93 33.88
C LEU A 33 -45.40 10.39 33.42
N GLY A 34 -46.04 10.57 32.26
CA GLY A 34 -46.48 11.87 31.77
C GLY A 34 -47.52 11.72 30.67
N ALA A 35 -48.78 11.84 31.04
CA ALA A 35 -49.96 11.79 30.18
C ALA A 35 -49.98 12.85 29.08
N GLY A 36 -50.69 12.57 27.98
CA GLY A 36 -51.17 13.63 27.07
C GLY A 36 -51.41 13.18 25.64
N LEU A 37 -52.67 12.94 25.31
CA LEU A 37 -53.19 12.86 23.94
C LEU A 37 -52.98 14.20 23.21
N GLU A 38 -52.53 14.12 21.94
CA GLU A 38 -52.80 14.96 20.75
C GLU A 38 -53.36 16.40 20.95
N PRO A 39 -52.83 17.40 20.23
CA PRO A 39 -53.31 17.58 18.85
C PRO A 39 -52.28 18.09 17.83
N ASP A 40 -52.41 17.58 16.60
CA ASP A 40 -52.30 18.27 15.31
C ASP A 40 -51.81 19.74 15.37
N LEU A 41 -50.49 19.92 15.41
CA LEU A 41 -49.85 21.14 14.98
C LEU A 41 -49.11 20.83 13.69
N LYS A 42 -49.61 21.37 12.59
CA LYS A 42 -48.89 21.52 11.33
C LYS A 42 -47.53 22.18 11.62
N GLN A 43 -46.50 21.38 11.87
CA GLN A 43 -45.14 21.87 11.93
C GLN A 43 -44.82 22.36 10.53
N VAL A 44 -44.57 23.67 10.41
CA VAL A 44 -43.95 24.22 9.21
C VAL A 44 -42.65 23.44 9.03
N PRO A 45 -42.44 22.73 7.91
CA PRO A 45 -41.21 21.97 7.72
C PRO A 45 -40.04 22.94 7.86
N PRO A 46 -38.97 22.57 8.61
CA PRO A 46 -37.81 23.43 8.76
C PRO A 46 -37.33 23.87 7.38
N SER A 47 -36.95 25.14 7.21
CA SER A 47 -36.48 25.62 5.91
C SER A 47 -35.18 24.88 5.54
N LEU A 48 -35.06 24.56 4.25
CA LEU A 48 -33.83 24.01 3.71
C LEU A 48 -32.68 25.01 3.97
N PRO A 49 -31.48 24.57 4.39
CA PRO A 49 -30.35 25.48 4.60
C PRO A 49 -30.04 26.30 3.35
N GLU A 50 -29.87 27.62 3.49
CA GLU A 50 -29.50 28.52 2.40
C GLU A 50 -28.04 28.29 1.96
N GLY A 51 -27.78 28.28 0.65
CA GLY A 51 -26.43 28.12 0.09
C GLY A 51 -25.97 26.68 -0.12
N LEU A 52 -26.89 25.73 -0.29
CA LEU A 52 -26.55 24.36 -0.68
C LEU A 52 -26.09 24.29 -2.16
N PRO A 53 -25.15 23.40 -2.49
CA PRO A 53 -24.78 23.14 -3.88
C PRO A 53 -25.97 22.67 -4.72
N GLU A 54 -26.08 23.16 -5.96
CA GLU A 54 -27.11 22.76 -6.94
C GLU A 54 -27.29 21.22 -7.09
N PRO A 55 -26.21 20.42 -7.20
CA PRO A 55 -26.35 18.96 -7.30
C PRO A 55 -27.01 18.33 -6.06
N LEU A 56 -26.77 18.89 -4.88
CA LEU A 56 -27.31 18.40 -3.62
C LEU A 56 -28.78 18.78 -3.49
N MET A 57 -29.13 20.02 -3.86
CA MET A 57 -30.54 20.46 -3.86
C MET A 57 -31.39 19.56 -4.76
N LYS A 58 -30.91 19.26 -5.97
CA LYS A 58 -31.58 18.32 -6.87
C LYS A 58 -31.82 16.94 -6.24
N ARG A 59 -30.83 16.38 -5.54
CA ARG A 59 -30.99 15.09 -4.84
C ARG A 59 -31.99 15.15 -3.69
N VAL A 60 -31.98 16.23 -2.92
CA VAL A 60 -32.93 16.46 -1.82
C VAL A 60 -34.37 16.55 -2.34
N GLU A 61 -34.57 17.25 -3.46
CA GLU A 61 -35.85 17.34 -4.15
C GLU A 61 -36.32 15.98 -4.67
N GLU A 62 -35.44 15.23 -5.35
CA GLU A 62 -35.74 13.88 -5.84
C GLU A 62 -36.15 12.94 -4.70
N LEU A 63 -35.45 12.96 -3.56
CA LEU A 63 -35.79 12.12 -2.41
C LEU A 63 -37.15 12.52 -1.81
N THR A 64 -37.43 13.82 -1.76
CA THR A 64 -38.69 14.37 -1.24
C THR A 64 -39.85 14.04 -2.17
N GLN A 65 -39.64 14.10 -3.49
CA GLN A 65 -40.63 13.71 -4.49
C GLN A 65 -40.91 12.20 -4.42
N ALA A 66 -39.87 11.37 -4.30
CA ALA A 66 -40.00 9.93 -4.10
C ALA A 66 -40.76 9.60 -2.82
N ALA A 67 -40.48 10.31 -1.73
CA ALA A 67 -41.18 10.16 -0.44
C ALA A 67 -42.69 10.43 -0.57
N ARG A 68 -43.07 11.52 -1.23
CA ARG A 68 -44.48 11.88 -1.48
C ARG A 68 -45.19 10.88 -2.38
N ALA A 69 -44.51 10.34 -3.39
CA ALA A 69 -45.06 9.30 -4.24
C ALA A 69 -45.29 7.99 -3.46
N ALA A 70 -44.41 7.67 -2.52
CA ALA A 70 -44.44 6.48 -1.70
C ALA A 70 -45.47 6.54 -0.54
N GLU A 71 -46.02 7.71 -0.18
CA GLU A 71 -47.02 7.85 0.89
C GLU A 71 -48.28 6.98 0.70
N ARG A 72 -48.56 6.52 -0.53
CA ARG A 72 -49.71 5.65 -0.84
C ARG A 72 -49.41 4.15 -0.66
N GLU A 73 -48.14 3.77 -0.54
CA GLU A 73 -47.69 2.38 -0.37
C GLU A 73 -47.20 2.20 1.08
N GLY A 74 -47.84 1.30 1.84
CA GLY A 74 -47.66 1.20 3.29
C GLY A 74 -46.21 1.19 3.83
N LYS A 75 -46.07 1.59 5.11
CA LYS A 75 -44.81 1.90 5.84
C LYS A 75 -43.63 0.92 5.66
N HIS A 76 -43.87 -0.35 5.36
CA HIS A 76 -42.83 -1.39 5.33
C HIS A 76 -41.98 -1.45 4.04
N LYS A 77 -42.38 -0.77 2.96
CA LYS A 77 -41.62 -0.74 1.69
C LYS A 77 -41.08 0.63 1.32
N PHE A 78 -41.17 1.58 2.25
CA PHE A 78 -40.86 2.99 1.97
C PHE A 78 -39.43 3.18 1.47
N PHE A 79 -38.41 2.64 2.16
CA PHE A 79 -37.02 2.74 1.68
C PHE A 79 -36.65 1.61 0.70
N ASN A 80 -37.04 1.79 -0.56
CA ASN A 80 -36.63 0.94 -1.68
C ASN A 80 -35.18 1.20 -2.12
N GLN A 81 -34.70 0.46 -3.12
CA GLN A 81 -33.34 0.59 -3.63
C GLN A 81 -33.06 1.98 -4.18
N ASP A 82 -33.97 2.56 -4.97
CA ASP A 82 -33.80 3.88 -5.58
C ASP A 82 -33.68 4.98 -4.52
N MET A 83 -34.52 4.95 -3.49
CA MET A 83 -34.43 5.89 -2.36
C MET A 83 -33.14 5.72 -1.55
N ASN A 84 -32.66 4.49 -1.40
CA ASN A 84 -31.37 4.25 -0.74
C ASN A 84 -30.20 4.79 -1.60
N SER A 85 -30.25 4.67 -2.93
CA SER A 85 -29.24 5.25 -3.82
C SER A 85 -29.24 6.78 -3.77
N ILE A 86 -30.42 7.42 -3.76
CA ILE A 86 -30.52 8.87 -3.61
C ILE A 86 -30.02 9.32 -2.23
N LEU A 87 -30.39 8.61 -1.16
CA LEU A 87 -29.93 8.90 0.21
C LEU A 87 -28.40 8.76 0.35
N LEU A 88 -27.81 7.81 -0.35
CA LEU A 88 -26.37 7.61 -0.39
C LEU A 88 -25.65 8.76 -1.10
N ASP A 89 -26.16 9.23 -2.24
CA ASP A 89 -25.63 10.41 -2.93
C ASP A 89 -25.70 11.67 -2.04
N ILE A 90 -26.81 11.85 -1.30
CA ILE A 90 -26.95 12.92 -0.31
C ILE A 90 -25.90 12.79 0.82
N GLU A 91 -25.65 11.60 1.37
CA GLU A 91 -24.60 11.40 2.38
C GLU A 91 -23.20 11.72 1.83
N LEU A 92 -22.92 11.34 0.58
CA LEU A 92 -21.64 11.63 -0.06
C LEU A 92 -21.43 13.14 -0.21
N GLN A 93 -22.42 13.86 -0.72
CA GLN A 93 -22.34 15.31 -0.94
C GLN A 93 -22.38 16.11 0.38
N THR A 94 -23.17 15.69 1.36
CA THR A 94 -23.27 16.41 2.64
C THR A 94 -22.04 16.23 3.54
N ARG A 95 -21.17 15.26 3.27
CA ARG A 95 -19.89 15.09 3.98
C ARG A 95 -18.87 16.18 3.70
N GLU A 96 -19.00 16.87 2.57
CA GLU A 96 -18.15 18.01 2.20
C GLU A 96 -18.64 19.33 2.82
N LEU A 97 -19.84 19.32 3.42
CA LEU A 97 -20.44 20.49 4.05
C LEU A 97 -20.11 20.55 5.55
N ASN A 98 -20.27 21.75 6.13
CA ASN A 98 -20.15 21.92 7.57
C ASN A 98 -21.28 21.21 8.34
N SER A 99 -21.05 20.95 9.64
CA SER A 99 -21.97 20.22 10.50
C SER A 99 -23.38 20.80 10.57
N GLN A 100 -23.52 22.13 10.49
CA GLN A 100 -24.80 22.82 10.55
C GLN A 100 -25.63 22.60 9.29
N MET A 101 -25.01 22.77 8.11
CA MET A 101 -25.65 22.52 6.82
C MET A 101 -26.08 21.07 6.69
N ARG A 102 -25.20 20.12 7.06
CA ARG A 102 -25.52 18.69 7.06
C ARG A 102 -26.68 18.37 8.00
N SER A 103 -26.67 18.90 9.22
CA SER A 103 -27.77 18.70 10.18
C SER A 103 -29.10 19.24 9.65
N GLY A 104 -29.08 20.42 9.00
CA GLY A 104 -30.25 21.03 8.41
C GLY A 104 -30.84 20.23 7.24
N VAL A 105 -29.99 19.70 6.35
CA VAL A 105 -30.44 18.81 5.25
C VAL A 105 -31.17 17.58 5.79
N TYR A 106 -30.60 16.90 6.78
CA TYR A 106 -31.24 15.72 7.38
C TYR A 106 -32.51 16.06 8.18
N ALA A 107 -32.56 17.24 8.82
CA ALA A 107 -33.77 17.71 9.50
C ALA A 107 -34.90 18.03 8.51
N TYR A 108 -34.58 18.68 7.40
CA TYR A 108 -35.50 18.94 6.30
C TYR A 108 -36.07 17.64 5.73
N LEU A 109 -35.20 16.70 5.34
CA LEU A 109 -35.62 15.42 4.77
C LEU A 109 -36.50 14.62 5.74
N ALA A 110 -36.15 14.57 7.02
CA ALA A 110 -36.93 13.84 8.02
C ALA A 110 -38.38 14.34 8.15
N SER A 111 -38.68 15.59 7.79
CA SER A 111 -40.05 16.12 7.82
C SER A 111 -40.97 15.51 6.74
N PHE A 112 -40.39 14.89 5.70
CA PHE A 112 -41.12 14.25 4.60
C PHE A 112 -41.04 12.71 4.63
N LEU A 113 -40.33 12.13 5.60
CA LEU A 113 -40.04 10.70 5.66
C LEU A 113 -40.66 10.09 6.93
N PRO A 114 -41.05 8.80 6.92
CA PRO A 114 -41.63 8.12 8.08
C PRO A 114 -40.55 7.70 9.11
N CYS A 115 -39.49 8.50 9.28
CA CYS A 115 -38.45 8.28 10.28
C CYS A 115 -37.84 9.60 10.72
N ASN A 116 -37.35 9.63 11.96
CA ASN A 116 -36.67 10.81 12.50
C ASN A 116 -35.27 11.02 11.88
N LYS A 117 -34.73 12.22 12.10
CA LYS A 117 -33.40 12.64 11.64
C LYS A 117 -32.30 11.65 12.01
N ASP A 118 -32.27 11.19 13.26
CA ASP A 118 -31.18 10.32 13.76
C ASP A 118 -31.21 8.94 13.10
N THR A 119 -32.39 8.38 12.87
CA THR A 119 -32.58 7.13 12.13
C THR A 119 -32.15 7.29 10.66
N LEU A 120 -32.53 8.41 10.02
CA LEU A 120 -32.14 8.69 8.64
C LEU A 120 -30.62 8.79 8.49
N VAL A 121 -29.97 9.53 9.39
CA VAL A 121 -28.52 9.68 9.43
C VAL A 121 -27.83 8.32 9.67
N LYS A 122 -28.32 7.51 10.62
CA LYS A 122 -27.78 6.15 10.84
C LYS A 122 -27.90 5.27 9.60
N ARG A 123 -29.03 5.36 8.89
CA ARG A 123 -29.26 4.63 7.63
C ARG A 123 -28.29 5.08 6.53
N ALA A 124 -28.19 6.38 6.31
CA ALA A 124 -27.28 7.00 5.35
C ALA A 124 -25.81 6.58 5.60
N ARG A 125 -25.36 6.64 6.86
CA ARG A 125 -24.02 6.15 7.24
C ARG A 125 -23.84 4.66 6.94
N ARG A 126 -24.85 3.83 7.21
CA ARG A 126 -24.78 2.38 6.93
C ARG A 126 -24.65 2.11 5.44
N LEU A 127 -25.40 2.83 4.60
CA LEU A 127 -25.30 2.73 3.14
C LEU A 127 -23.89 3.13 2.65
N TYR A 128 -23.35 4.23 3.19
CA TYR A 128 -21.99 4.67 2.88
C TYR A 128 -20.94 3.61 3.23
N VAL A 129 -20.98 3.05 4.45
CA VAL A 129 -20.04 2.01 4.86
C VAL A 129 -20.13 0.77 3.97
N TYR A 130 -21.35 0.36 3.61
CA TYR A 130 -21.57 -0.80 2.74
C TYR A 130 -20.99 -0.59 1.34
N GLU A 131 -21.22 0.58 0.72
CA GLU A 131 -20.66 0.90 -0.59
C GLU A 131 -19.13 1.03 -0.56
N GLN A 132 -18.59 1.66 0.48
CA GLN A 132 -17.13 1.84 0.63
C GLN A 132 -16.40 0.50 0.85
N GLY A 133 -17.02 -0.46 1.54
CA GLY A 133 -16.46 -1.81 1.72
C GLY A 133 -16.29 -2.59 0.41
N GLY A 134 -17.09 -2.29 -0.62
CA GLY A 134 -16.94 -2.87 -1.96
C GLY A 134 -15.93 -2.12 -2.83
N ARG A 135 -15.84 -0.79 -2.67
CA ARG A 135 -15.11 0.10 -3.58
C ARG A 135 -13.61 -0.14 -3.64
N LEU A 136 -13.00 -0.62 -2.55
CA LEU A 136 -11.56 -0.92 -2.50
C LEU A 136 -11.18 -2.27 -3.13
N LYS A 137 -12.14 -3.18 -3.33
CA LYS A 137 -11.85 -4.53 -3.82
C LYS A 137 -11.22 -4.52 -5.21
N GLU A 138 -11.79 -3.74 -6.14
CA GLU A 138 -11.32 -3.69 -7.53
C GLU A 138 -9.95 -3.01 -7.68
N PRO A 139 -9.68 -1.83 -7.07
CA PRO A 139 -8.35 -1.23 -7.08
C PRO A 139 -7.28 -2.11 -6.44
N LEU A 140 -7.59 -2.77 -5.33
CA LEU A 140 -6.66 -3.66 -4.65
C LEU A 140 -6.33 -4.90 -5.49
N GLN A 141 -7.34 -5.46 -6.16
CA GLN A 141 -7.15 -6.57 -7.08
C GLN A 141 -6.28 -6.18 -8.29
N LYS A 142 -6.54 -5.02 -8.90
CA LYS A 142 -5.71 -4.47 -10.00
C LYS A 142 -4.26 -4.25 -9.56
N LEU A 143 -4.05 -3.74 -8.34
CA LEU A 143 -2.72 -3.57 -7.76
C LEU A 143 -2.03 -4.93 -7.56
N LYS A 144 -2.72 -5.92 -6.98
CA LYS A 144 -2.20 -7.28 -6.79
C LYS A 144 -1.75 -7.90 -8.11
N GLU A 145 -2.55 -7.77 -9.17
CA GLU A 145 -2.20 -8.28 -10.49
C GLU A 145 -1.03 -7.55 -11.12
N ALA A 146 -0.95 -6.22 -10.98
CA ALA A 146 0.19 -5.45 -11.48
C ALA A 146 1.49 -5.86 -10.79
N ILE A 147 1.46 -6.04 -9.47
CA ILE A 147 2.60 -6.56 -8.69
C ILE A 147 2.93 -7.98 -9.16
N GLY A 148 1.93 -8.85 -9.31
CA GLY A 148 2.12 -10.23 -9.76
C GLY A 148 2.76 -10.34 -11.15
N ARG A 149 2.51 -9.36 -12.05
CA ARG A 149 3.19 -9.27 -13.34
C ARG A 149 4.62 -8.75 -13.24
N ALA A 150 4.86 -7.73 -12.41
CA ALA A 150 6.16 -7.05 -12.35
C ALA A 150 7.21 -7.78 -11.48
N MET A 151 6.78 -8.44 -10.40
CA MET A 151 7.69 -9.04 -9.43
C MET A 151 8.56 -10.18 -9.98
N PRO A 152 8.06 -11.13 -10.80
CA PRO A 152 8.87 -12.24 -11.28
C PRO A 152 10.11 -11.77 -12.07
N GLU A 153 9.92 -10.81 -12.98
CA GLU A 153 11.02 -10.24 -13.77
C GLU A 153 12.03 -9.51 -12.87
N GLN A 154 11.53 -8.76 -11.88
CA GLN A 154 12.37 -8.02 -10.96
C GLN A 154 13.20 -8.95 -10.06
N MET A 155 12.61 -10.05 -9.59
CA MET A 155 13.31 -11.07 -8.82
C MET A 155 14.38 -11.78 -9.66
N ALA A 156 14.05 -12.17 -10.89
CA ALA A 156 14.98 -12.82 -11.80
C ALA A 156 16.20 -11.93 -12.09
N LYS A 157 15.97 -10.65 -12.40
CA LYS A 157 17.04 -9.68 -12.64
C LYS A 157 17.94 -9.48 -11.41
N TYR A 158 17.34 -9.31 -10.24
CA TYR A 158 18.10 -9.21 -8.98
C TYR A 158 18.96 -10.45 -8.74
N GLN A 159 18.39 -11.64 -8.96
CA GLN A 159 19.11 -12.89 -8.81
C GLN A 159 20.30 -13.00 -9.79
N GLU A 160 20.12 -12.61 -11.05
CA GLU A 160 21.19 -12.57 -12.05
C GLU A 160 22.30 -11.60 -11.64
N GLU A 161 21.96 -10.39 -11.16
CA GLU A 161 22.94 -9.41 -10.66
C GLU A 161 23.72 -9.95 -9.46
N CYS A 162 23.05 -10.59 -8.49
CA CYS A 162 23.71 -11.25 -7.37
C CYS A 162 24.63 -12.39 -7.83
N GLN A 163 24.21 -13.18 -8.82
CA GLN A 163 25.00 -14.26 -9.37
C GLN A 163 26.25 -13.71 -10.09
N ALA A 164 26.10 -12.69 -10.92
CA ALA A 164 27.20 -12.02 -11.61
C ALA A 164 28.22 -11.44 -10.62
N HIS A 165 27.75 -10.82 -9.53
CA HIS A 165 28.62 -10.34 -8.47
C HIS A 165 29.41 -11.47 -7.80
N THR A 166 28.75 -12.60 -7.50
CA THR A 166 29.39 -13.76 -6.88
C THR A 166 30.43 -14.39 -7.82
N GLN A 167 30.12 -14.51 -9.11
CA GLN A 167 31.05 -15.00 -10.13
C GLN A 167 32.27 -14.08 -10.27
N ALA A 168 32.07 -12.76 -10.28
CA ALA A 168 33.18 -11.80 -10.35
C ALA A 168 34.10 -11.91 -9.12
N LYS A 169 33.53 -12.11 -7.92
CA LYS A 169 34.30 -12.36 -6.69
C LYS A 169 35.12 -13.66 -6.81
N PHE A 170 34.51 -14.74 -7.27
CA PHE A 170 35.19 -16.02 -7.45
C PHE A 170 36.33 -15.94 -8.48
N ALA A 171 36.11 -15.27 -9.61
CA ALA A 171 37.14 -15.05 -10.62
C ALA A 171 38.34 -14.26 -10.07
N LYS A 172 38.09 -13.24 -9.23
CA LYS A 172 39.15 -12.49 -8.54
C LYS A 172 39.94 -13.36 -7.57
N ASP A 173 39.29 -14.27 -6.86
CA ASP A 173 39.96 -15.19 -5.96
C ASP A 173 40.81 -16.21 -6.72
N LEU A 174 40.33 -16.74 -7.84
CA LEU A 174 41.12 -17.60 -8.74
C LEU A 174 42.34 -16.87 -9.33
N LEU A 175 42.19 -15.61 -9.75
CA LEU A 175 43.31 -14.78 -10.20
C LEU A 175 44.39 -14.71 -9.12
N CYS A 176 43.99 -14.44 -7.88
CA CYS A 176 44.93 -14.31 -6.77
C CYS A 176 45.60 -15.63 -6.41
N GLN A 177 44.87 -16.75 -6.49
CA GLN A 177 45.44 -18.08 -6.33
C GLN A 177 46.45 -18.39 -7.42
N GLY A 178 46.12 -18.10 -8.69
CA GLY A 178 47.04 -18.29 -9.83
C GLY A 178 48.32 -17.48 -9.68
N VAL A 179 48.22 -16.20 -9.32
CA VAL A 179 49.40 -15.35 -9.07
C VAL A 179 50.23 -15.87 -7.90
N LYS A 180 49.59 -16.32 -6.81
CA LYS A 180 50.30 -16.90 -5.67
C LYS A 180 51.06 -18.17 -6.07
N MET A 181 50.41 -19.11 -6.76
CA MET A 181 51.07 -20.32 -7.26
C MET A 181 52.25 -19.99 -8.18
N LYS A 182 52.09 -18.99 -9.04
CA LYS A 182 53.16 -18.58 -9.95
C LYS A 182 54.36 -17.98 -9.20
N LEU A 183 54.10 -17.23 -8.13
CA LEU A 183 55.12 -16.67 -7.25
C LEU A 183 55.84 -17.74 -6.42
N ASP A 184 55.12 -18.75 -5.93
CA ASP A 184 55.72 -19.87 -5.20
C ASP A 184 56.72 -20.67 -6.07
N GLY A 185 56.53 -20.67 -7.40
CA GLY A 185 57.44 -21.27 -8.38
C GLY A 185 58.55 -20.35 -8.91
N TYR A 186 58.60 -19.07 -8.48
CA TYR A 186 59.50 -18.07 -9.05
C TYR A 186 60.98 -18.45 -8.97
N ASP A 187 61.45 -18.97 -7.84
CA ASP A 187 62.87 -19.30 -7.65
C ASP A 187 63.36 -20.44 -8.58
N VAL A 188 62.43 -21.27 -9.06
CA VAL A 188 62.73 -22.39 -9.97
C VAL A 188 62.72 -21.93 -11.43
N GLU A 189 61.84 -20.99 -11.79
CA GLU A 189 61.64 -20.53 -13.16
C GLU A 189 62.46 -19.28 -13.53
N LYS A 190 63.02 -18.57 -12.53
CA LYS A 190 63.68 -17.29 -12.73
C LYS A 190 64.92 -17.39 -13.62
N ASN A 191 64.96 -16.53 -14.64
CA ASN A 191 66.20 -16.13 -15.29
C ASN A 191 66.90 -15.03 -14.45
N LYS A 192 68.23 -15.12 -14.22
CA LYS A 192 68.97 -14.34 -13.19
C LYS A 192 68.80 -12.81 -13.24
N ALA A 193 68.26 -12.24 -14.32
CA ALA A 193 68.06 -10.81 -14.52
C ALA A 193 66.64 -10.27 -14.27
N GLN A 194 65.60 -11.11 -14.10
CA GLN A 194 64.22 -10.62 -13.98
C GLN A 194 63.83 -10.29 -12.52
N SER A 195 63.07 -9.21 -12.33
CA SER A 195 62.45 -8.87 -11.04
C SER A 195 61.18 -9.69 -10.81
N MET A 196 60.76 -9.85 -9.55
CA MET A 196 59.53 -10.58 -9.23
C MET A 196 58.28 -9.84 -9.76
N GLU A 197 58.35 -8.52 -9.82
CA GLU A 197 57.30 -7.68 -10.40
C GLU A 197 57.15 -7.91 -11.91
N ASP A 198 58.26 -7.88 -12.65
CA ASP A 198 58.25 -8.12 -14.10
C ASP A 198 57.82 -9.54 -14.44
N TYR A 199 58.17 -10.50 -13.58
CA TYR A 199 57.75 -11.89 -13.71
C TYR A 199 56.21 -12.03 -13.59
N VAL A 200 55.61 -11.42 -12.56
CA VAL A 200 54.14 -11.40 -12.42
C VAL A 200 53.48 -10.64 -13.57
N LYS A 201 54.02 -9.48 -13.97
CA LYS A 201 53.47 -8.72 -15.11
C LYS A 201 53.50 -9.51 -16.41
N THR A 202 54.59 -10.23 -16.67
CA THR A 202 54.73 -11.07 -17.87
C THR A 202 53.70 -12.20 -17.86
N PHE A 203 53.54 -12.90 -16.73
CA PHE A 203 52.50 -13.92 -16.56
C PHE A 203 51.09 -13.36 -16.80
N LEU A 204 50.77 -12.23 -16.19
CA LEU A 204 49.45 -11.61 -16.32
C LEU A 204 49.15 -11.15 -17.75
N ASP A 205 50.15 -10.65 -18.49
CA ASP A 205 49.97 -10.19 -19.86
C ASP A 205 49.91 -11.35 -20.87
N ALA A 206 50.71 -12.41 -20.66
CA ALA A 206 50.84 -13.53 -21.59
C ALA A 206 49.79 -14.64 -21.40
N GLU A 207 49.42 -14.95 -20.16
CA GLU A 207 48.57 -16.11 -19.85
C GLU A 207 47.17 -15.71 -19.37
N VAL A 208 47.08 -14.69 -18.52
CA VAL A 208 45.80 -14.32 -17.88
C VAL A 208 44.98 -13.37 -18.74
N LYS A 209 45.57 -12.28 -19.23
CA LYS A 209 44.88 -11.28 -20.06
C LYS A 209 44.19 -11.86 -21.32
N PRO A 210 44.76 -12.83 -22.05
CA PRO A 210 44.10 -13.42 -23.21
C PRO A 210 42.83 -14.23 -22.91
N LEU A 211 42.54 -14.54 -21.65
CA LEU A 211 41.27 -15.17 -21.25
C LEU A 211 40.06 -14.26 -21.50
N TRP A 212 40.29 -12.95 -21.67
CA TRP A 212 39.27 -11.98 -22.02
C TRP A 212 39.32 -11.61 -23.51
N PRO A 213 38.18 -11.24 -24.11
CA PRO A 213 38.16 -10.69 -25.46
C PRO A 213 39.04 -9.45 -25.58
N LYS A 214 39.57 -9.19 -26.78
CA LYS A 214 40.50 -8.08 -27.03
C LYS A 214 39.87 -6.75 -26.57
N GLY A 215 40.61 -6.00 -25.74
CA GLY A 215 40.21 -4.68 -25.23
C GLY A 215 39.37 -4.69 -23.95
N TRP A 216 38.91 -5.86 -23.49
CA TRP A 216 38.10 -5.97 -22.27
C TRP A 216 38.91 -6.01 -20.98
N MET A 217 40.20 -6.34 -21.08
CA MET A 217 41.08 -6.45 -19.91
C MET A 217 42.46 -5.86 -20.18
N GLN A 218 43.06 -5.31 -19.13
CA GLN A 218 44.41 -4.75 -19.14
C GLN A 218 45.27 -5.47 -18.08
N ALA A 219 46.52 -5.78 -18.42
CA ALA A 219 47.47 -6.37 -17.47
C ALA A 219 47.65 -5.49 -16.22
N ARG A 220 47.59 -4.16 -16.38
CA ARG A 220 47.61 -3.20 -15.25
C ARG A 220 46.45 -3.41 -14.27
N THR A 221 45.25 -3.69 -14.78
CA THR A 221 44.06 -3.96 -13.95
C THR A 221 44.24 -5.28 -13.22
N LEU A 222 44.65 -6.35 -13.91
CA LEU A 222 44.92 -7.65 -13.31
C LEU A 222 45.97 -7.54 -12.20
N PHE A 223 47.07 -6.83 -12.46
CA PHE A 223 48.15 -6.62 -11.48
C PHE A 223 47.66 -5.84 -10.26
N LYS A 224 46.80 -4.82 -10.46
CA LYS A 224 46.20 -4.07 -9.35
C LYS A 224 45.26 -4.94 -8.52
N GLU A 225 44.44 -5.76 -9.16
CA GLU A 225 43.48 -6.65 -8.50
C GLU A 225 44.15 -7.80 -7.73
N SER A 226 45.30 -8.29 -8.21
CA SER A 226 46.10 -9.31 -7.54
C SER A 226 46.99 -8.78 -6.41
N ARG A 227 47.12 -7.46 -6.21
CA ARG A 227 48.05 -6.88 -5.22
C ARG A 227 47.93 -7.47 -3.81
N LYS A 228 46.74 -7.93 -3.40
CA LYS A 228 46.54 -8.55 -2.09
C LYS A 228 47.49 -9.73 -1.81
N VAL A 229 48.01 -10.41 -2.85
CA VAL A 229 48.92 -11.56 -2.68
C VAL A 229 50.40 -11.25 -2.85
N HIS A 230 50.77 -10.08 -3.41
CA HIS A 230 52.16 -9.80 -3.79
C HIS A 230 52.63 -8.38 -3.50
N SER A 231 51.81 -7.53 -2.87
CA SER A 231 52.18 -6.14 -2.53
C SER A 231 53.43 -6.01 -1.66
N HIS A 232 53.77 -7.03 -0.89
CA HIS A 232 54.97 -7.07 -0.05
C HIS A 232 56.23 -7.48 -0.82
N LEU A 233 56.08 -7.96 -2.05
CA LEU A 233 57.16 -8.49 -2.89
C LEU A 233 57.40 -7.66 -4.16
N THR A 234 56.40 -6.87 -4.57
CA THR A 234 56.43 -6.03 -5.76
C THR A 234 56.19 -4.58 -5.34
N SER A 235 57.11 -3.66 -5.67
CA SER A 235 56.97 -2.22 -5.39
C SER A 235 56.26 -1.45 -6.49
#